data_AF-A0A1F9DIN7-F1
#
_entry.id   AF-A0A1F9DIN7-F1
#
_cell.length_a   1.000
_cell.length_b   1.000
_cell.length_c   1.000
_cell.angle_alpha   90.00
_cell.angle_beta   90.00
_cell.angle_gamma   90.00
#
_symmetry.space_group_name_H-M   'P 1'
#
loop_
_entity.id
_entity.type
_entity.pdbx_description
1 polymer ?
#
loop_
_entity_poly.entity_id
_entity_poly.type
_entity_poly.pdbx_seq_one_letter_code
_entity_poly.pdbx_strand_id
1 'polypeptide(L)'
;MKVKLAKTAGFCMGVRRAMEIVLAENNKGVHPLYTYGPLIHNRQVLALLETKGIRGVDTITGLREGTIVIRAHGIPPTERRVLKASRLRIKDATCPRVARVQGIINTHTKQGYHAVIVGDEGHPEVKGLLGYAHGRGRVIGSADQVARLPRMKQVVVVAQTTQAAQNFREVVEAIQARFPGALIFDTICDATYSRQREAQEFAGQVDGVVVVGGYDSGNTRRLVQISRDAGMPTFHVETERDLDKEKLATMEVVGVSAGASTPNWMIKKVVREIEGIWTRKETALGRWLMRAGRFLLLSNVVVAGGAFAVASAAAVLSGRKTDMVYPLLAFFYVYAMHVLNRFLDKGASAYNDPEVAFFYRRHRTFLIISGIISIIMALALAYSVGLGVLLAMAALNILGIMYSIPLVPAGIRHLWEYSRIKDIPGSKTLSEALAWGVVSVVLPFLGNQVIALPAAVTAFIFVFSLTYIRSALFDIFQEQGDLIVGVETLPITWGEEKTLLLLQGIAICTAIVLVVASLVGAVGPFAFLLILSVFSSVVCLVVYEKKWLHPGRRLETLLEGNFYLTGLLGLVWQLWM
;
A
#
# COMPACT_ATOMS: atom_id res chain seq x y z
N MET A 1 -0.97 -23.26 -5.53
CA MET A 1 -0.98 -23.51 -4.06
C MET A 1 -1.78 -22.44 -3.33
N LYS A 2 -2.45 -22.74 -2.21
CA LYS A 2 -3.18 -21.74 -1.42
C LYS A 2 -2.23 -21.03 -0.44
N VAL A 3 -2.27 -19.70 -0.42
CA VAL A 3 -1.49 -18.89 0.53
C VAL A 3 -2.41 -18.25 1.56
N LYS A 4 -2.05 -18.36 2.84
CA LYS A 4 -2.67 -17.63 3.95
C LYS A 4 -1.69 -16.57 4.45
N LEU A 5 -1.85 -15.32 3.99
CA LEU A 5 -1.00 -14.21 4.40
C LEU A 5 -1.43 -13.68 5.78
N ALA A 6 -0.47 -13.50 6.69
CA ALA A 6 -0.68 -12.87 7.99
C ALA A 6 -1.12 -11.41 7.80
N LYS A 7 -2.13 -10.97 8.56
CA LYS A 7 -2.69 -9.61 8.47
C LYS A 7 -1.66 -8.56 8.87
N THR A 8 -0.78 -8.93 9.79
CA THR A 8 0.31 -8.10 10.29
C THR A 8 1.59 -8.19 9.45
N ALA A 9 1.60 -8.89 8.32
CA ALA A 9 2.78 -9.00 7.47
C ALA A 9 3.23 -7.64 6.91
N GLY A 10 4.52 -7.35 7.03
CA GLY A 10 5.16 -6.17 6.45
C GLY A 10 5.40 -5.04 7.43
N PHE A 11 5.56 -3.82 6.92
CA PHE A 11 5.95 -2.65 7.72
C PHE A 11 5.03 -2.39 8.92
N CYS A 12 5.62 -2.25 10.11
CA CYS A 12 4.92 -1.67 11.25
C CYS A 12 4.85 -0.14 11.10
N MET A 13 4.00 0.53 11.90
CA MET A 13 3.85 1.99 11.86
C MET A 13 5.19 2.72 12.00
N GLY A 14 6.05 2.31 12.94
CA GLY A 14 7.35 2.96 13.17
C GLY A 14 8.28 2.87 11.97
N VAL A 15 8.33 1.72 11.30
CA VAL A 15 9.12 1.54 10.07
C VAL A 15 8.50 2.31 8.91
N ARG A 16 7.18 2.25 8.74
CA ARG A 16 6.46 2.98 7.69
C ARG A 16 6.74 4.48 7.79
N ARG A 17 6.54 5.05 8.98
CA ARG A 17 6.86 6.46 9.29
C ARG A 17 8.30 6.82 8.96
N ALA A 18 9.26 5.96 9.30
CA ALA A 18 10.66 6.23 9.01
C ALA A 18 10.97 6.25 7.52
N MET A 19 10.39 5.31 6.76
CA MET A 19 10.47 5.29 5.30
C MET A 19 9.82 6.52 4.67
N GLU A 20 8.63 6.92 5.15
CA GLU A 20 7.92 8.11 4.66
C GLU A 20 8.73 9.38 4.87
N ILE A 21 9.29 9.59 6.07
CA ILE A 21 10.13 10.76 6.37
C ILE A 21 11.33 10.81 5.43
N VAL A 22 12.01 9.68 5.24
CA VAL A 22 13.23 9.61 4.43
C VAL A 22 12.93 9.84 2.94
N LEU A 23 11.93 9.16 2.41
CA LEU A 23 11.59 9.26 0.99
C LEU A 23 10.98 10.62 0.66
N ALA A 24 10.05 11.13 1.48
CA ALA A 24 9.46 12.45 1.26
C ALA A 24 10.51 13.58 1.34
N GLU A 25 11.45 13.51 2.28
CA GLU A 25 12.51 14.51 2.37
C GLU A 25 13.50 14.39 1.19
N ASN A 26 13.79 13.17 0.72
CA ASN A 26 14.63 12.96 -0.46
C ASN A 26 13.96 13.46 -1.75
N ASN A 27 12.64 13.29 -1.88
CA ASN A 27 11.88 13.68 -3.07
C ASN A 27 11.84 15.21 -3.26
N LYS A 28 12.05 16.00 -2.20
CA LYS A 28 12.21 17.46 -2.32
C LYS A 28 13.46 17.88 -3.10
N GLY A 29 14.47 17.00 -3.22
CA GLY A 29 15.63 17.22 -4.08
C GLY A 29 16.57 18.37 -3.70
N VAL A 30 16.42 18.97 -2.51
CA VAL A 30 17.10 20.23 -2.17
C VAL A 30 18.55 20.03 -1.67
N HIS A 31 18.83 18.96 -0.91
CA HIS A 31 20.15 18.72 -0.34
C HIS A 31 20.47 17.22 -0.20
N PRO A 32 21.75 16.83 -0.03
CA PRO A 32 22.12 15.47 0.33
C PRO A 32 21.37 14.99 1.58
N LEU A 33 20.90 13.74 1.54
CA LEU A 33 20.17 13.12 2.64
C LEU A 33 20.95 11.92 3.18
N TYR A 34 21.14 11.91 4.49
CA TYR A 34 21.83 10.86 5.22
C TYR A 34 20.91 10.24 6.27
N THR A 35 21.14 8.96 6.57
CA THR A 35 20.52 8.30 7.73
C THR A 35 21.60 8.03 8.77
N TYR A 36 21.33 8.29 10.04
CA TYR A 36 22.29 8.04 11.11
C TYR A 36 22.25 6.57 11.53
N GLY A 37 23.19 5.80 10.99
CA GLY A 37 23.18 4.35 10.89
C GLY A 37 22.10 3.83 9.93
N PRO A 38 21.94 2.50 9.82
CA PRO A 38 20.88 1.91 9.01
C PRO A 38 19.50 2.38 9.48
N LEU A 39 18.68 2.89 8.54
CA LEU A 39 17.32 3.36 8.84
C LEU A 39 16.47 2.26 9.49
N ILE A 40 16.57 1.05 8.92
CA ILE A 40 15.91 -0.19 9.35
C ILE A 40 16.80 -1.41 9.10
N HIS A 41 16.46 -2.55 9.71
CA HIS A 41 17.13 -3.83 9.46
C HIS A 41 16.52 -4.58 8.26
N ASN A 42 16.81 -4.10 7.04
CA ASN A 42 16.43 -4.77 5.79
C ASN A 42 17.38 -4.38 4.66
N ARG A 43 18.20 -5.34 4.18
CA ARG A 43 19.27 -5.07 3.20
C ARG A 43 18.72 -4.58 1.86
N GLN A 44 17.60 -5.12 1.40
CA GLN A 44 16.98 -4.76 0.13
C GLN A 44 16.42 -3.33 0.15
N VAL A 45 15.87 -2.89 1.29
CA VAL A 45 15.45 -1.50 1.49
C VAL A 45 16.65 -0.56 1.58
N LEU A 46 17.71 -0.94 2.30
CA LEU A 46 18.93 -0.13 2.37
C LEU A 46 19.55 0.06 0.98
N ALA A 47 19.66 -1.00 0.19
CA ALA A 47 20.11 -0.92 -1.20
C ALA A 47 19.21 -0.01 -2.05
N LEU A 48 17.89 -0.09 -1.90
CA LEU A 48 16.95 0.81 -2.57
C LEU A 48 17.22 2.28 -2.19
N LEU A 49 17.42 2.59 -0.91
CA LEU A 49 17.74 3.95 -0.46
C LEU A 49 19.05 4.44 -1.06
N GLU A 50 20.08 3.59 -1.12
CA GLU A 50 21.37 3.93 -1.75
C GLU A 50 21.22 4.25 -3.24
N THR A 51 20.40 3.49 -3.99
CA THR A 51 20.11 3.80 -5.41
C THR A 51 19.41 5.15 -5.59
N LYS A 52 18.83 5.71 -4.53
CA LYS A 52 18.19 7.03 -4.49
C LYS A 52 19.11 8.13 -3.96
N GLY A 53 20.39 7.83 -3.72
CA GLY A 53 21.37 8.77 -3.19
C GLY A 53 21.35 8.92 -1.67
N ILE A 54 20.52 8.13 -0.96
CA ILE A 54 20.37 8.19 0.49
C ILE A 54 21.38 7.23 1.13
N ARG A 55 22.33 7.77 1.88
CA ARG A 55 23.43 6.98 2.47
C ARG A 55 23.29 6.85 3.99
N GLY A 56 23.50 5.66 4.52
CA GLY A 56 23.69 5.44 5.95
C GLY A 56 25.09 5.86 6.39
N VAL A 57 25.19 6.60 7.49
CA VAL A 57 26.47 7.06 8.06
C VAL A 57 26.49 6.80 9.56
N ASP A 58 27.59 6.26 10.07
CA ASP A 58 27.74 6.02 11.53
C ASP A 58 28.28 7.25 12.27
N THR A 59 28.93 8.16 11.56
CA THR A 59 29.43 9.44 12.08
C THR A 59 29.06 10.59 11.14
N ILE A 60 28.95 11.80 11.72
CA ILE A 60 28.75 13.04 10.96
C ILE A 60 30.07 13.73 10.61
N THR A 61 31.21 13.17 10.99
CA THR A 61 32.53 13.71 10.66
C THR A 61 32.68 13.84 9.13
N GLY A 62 33.00 15.04 8.66
CA GLY A 62 33.14 15.34 7.23
C GLY A 62 31.85 15.77 6.51
N LEU A 63 30.68 15.66 7.16
CA LEU A 63 29.42 16.15 6.61
C LEU A 63 29.28 17.65 6.90
N ARG A 64 29.31 18.48 5.86
CA ARG A 64 29.27 19.96 5.98
C ARG A 64 27.87 20.55 5.85
N GLU A 65 27.01 19.88 5.09
CA GLU A 65 25.64 20.30 4.78
C GLU A 65 24.75 19.08 4.52
N GLY A 66 23.45 19.30 4.48
CA GLY A 66 22.47 18.25 4.19
C GLY A 66 21.48 18.02 5.33
N THR A 67 20.64 17.00 5.13
CA THR A 67 19.66 16.55 6.11
C THR A 67 20.07 15.19 6.66
N ILE A 68 20.06 15.05 7.97
CA ILE A 68 20.32 13.77 8.65
C ILE A 68 19.07 13.27 9.35
N VAL A 69 18.70 12.02 9.05
CA VAL A 69 17.53 11.37 9.59
C VAL A 69 17.94 10.39 10.69
N ILE A 70 17.42 10.59 11.90
CA ILE A 70 17.60 9.67 13.03
C ILE A 70 16.76 8.41 12.77
N ARG A 71 17.38 7.24 12.78
CA ARG A 71 16.73 5.93 12.53
C ARG A 71 15.57 5.61 13.46
N ALA A 72 14.69 4.69 13.04
CA ALA A 72 13.48 4.29 13.78
C ALA A 72 13.76 3.77 15.20
N HIS A 73 14.92 3.15 15.42
CA HIS A 73 15.40 2.63 16.70
C HIS A 73 15.79 3.72 17.71
N GLY A 74 15.85 4.98 17.27
CA GLY A 74 16.35 6.09 18.06
C GLY A 74 17.88 6.07 18.27
N ILE A 75 18.34 7.05 19.04
CA ILE A 75 19.75 7.27 19.39
C ILE A 75 19.88 7.72 20.85
N PRO A 76 21.03 7.48 21.51
CA PRO A 76 21.37 8.02 22.82
C PRO A 76 21.33 9.57 22.88
N PRO A 77 21.13 10.16 24.07
CA PRO A 77 21.19 11.62 24.27
C PRO A 77 22.54 12.26 23.93
N THR A 78 23.63 11.51 24.04
CA THR A 78 24.99 11.95 23.68
C THR A 78 25.11 12.17 22.17
N GLU A 79 24.75 11.17 21.37
CA GLU A 79 24.72 11.27 19.90
C GLU A 79 23.76 12.36 19.43
N ARG A 80 22.58 12.48 20.06
CA ARG A 80 21.64 13.57 19.74
C ARG A 80 22.23 14.96 19.95
N ARG A 81 23.05 15.15 20.99
CA ARG A 81 23.77 16.42 21.22
C ARG A 81 24.80 16.70 20.13
N VAL A 82 25.53 15.67 19.69
CA VAL A 82 26.47 15.76 18.57
C VAL A 82 25.76 16.20 17.29
N LEU A 83 24.61 15.59 16.96
CA LEU A 83 23.82 16.00 15.80
C LEU A 83 23.34 17.46 15.91
N LYS A 84 22.83 17.87 17.08
CA LYS A 84 22.34 19.25 17.32
C LYS A 84 23.44 20.31 17.23
N ALA A 85 24.68 19.95 17.53
CA ALA A 85 25.84 20.83 17.42
C ALA A 85 26.35 20.95 15.96
N SER A 86 25.85 20.12 15.05
CA SER A 86 26.21 20.17 13.63
C SER A 86 25.42 21.23 12.86
N ARG A 87 25.83 21.51 11.62
CA ARG A 87 25.07 22.36 10.68
C ARG A 87 24.01 21.58 9.89
N LEU A 88 23.84 20.30 10.17
CA LEU A 88 22.90 19.44 9.45
C LEU A 88 21.47 19.70 9.93
N ARG A 89 20.51 19.64 9.01
CA ARG A 89 19.09 19.63 9.37
C ARG A 89 18.72 18.27 9.92
N ILE A 90 18.09 18.23 11.09
CA ILE A 90 17.77 16.97 11.76
C ILE A 90 16.30 16.64 11.50
N LYS A 91 16.03 15.43 11.01
CA LYS A 91 14.69 14.83 10.98
C LYS A 91 14.69 13.62 11.90
N ASP A 92 13.71 13.55 12.80
CA ASP A 92 13.64 12.46 13.77
C ASP A 92 12.62 11.40 13.37
N ALA A 93 13.13 10.28 12.84
CA ALA A 93 12.30 9.13 12.50
C ALA A 93 12.16 8.12 13.65
N THR A 94 12.64 8.42 14.87
CA THR A 94 12.46 7.55 16.05
C THR A 94 11.00 7.14 16.19
N CYS A 95 10.74 5.84 16.35
CA CYS A 95 9.40 5.33 16.56
C CYS A 95 8.82 5.92 17.86
N PRO A 96 7.58 6.45 17.86
CA PRO A 96 6.96 6.98 19.08
C PRO A 96 6.88 5.97 20.23
N ARG A 97 6.78 4.67 19.92
CA ARG A 97 6.82 3.60 20.94
C ARG A 97 8.21 3.51 21.61
N VAL A 98 9.30 3.63 20.83
CA VAL A 98 10.66 3.67 21.36
C VAL A 98 10.90 4.93 22.17
N ALA A 99 10.45 6.09 21.68
CA ALA A 99 10.55 7.36 22.41
C ALA A 99 9.83 7.32 23.77
N ARG A 100 8.70 6.60 23.87
CA ARG A 100 8.01 6.35 25.14
C ARG A 100 8.89 5.57 26.12
N VAL A 101 9.57 4.51 25.67
CA VAL A 101 10.48 3.73 26.53
C VAL A 101 11.65 4.58 27.01
N GLN A 102 12.25 5.39 26.11
CA GLN A 102 13.29 6.35 26.46
C GLN A 102 12.81 7.33 27.56
N GLY A 103 11.56 7.80 27.45
CA GLY A 103 10.91 8.65 28.45
C GLY A 103 10.76 7.95 29.81
N ILE A 104 10.26 6.71 29.83
CA ILE A 104 10.10 5.92 31.07
C ILE A 104 11.44 5.75 31.78
N ILE A 105 12.48 5.31 31.05
CA ILE A 105 13.84 5.14 31.58
C ILE A 105 14.36 6.45 32.16
N ASN A 106 14.29 7.54 31.38
CA ASN A 106 14.81 8.84 31.78
C ASN A 106 14.12 9.39 33.03
N THR A 107 12.79 9.26 33.14
CA THR A 107 12.03 9.73 34.29
C THR A 107 12.41 8.99 35.57
N HIS A 108 12.41 7.66 35.55
CA HIS A 108 12.65 6.86 36.76
C HIS A 108 14.12 6.88 37.19
N THR A 109 15.07 6.87 36.24
CA THR A 109 16.50 6.93 36.60
C THR A 109 16.89 8.27 37.20
N LYS A 110 16.24 9.39 36.81
CA LYS A 110 16.36 10.68 37.49
C LYS A 110 15.83 10.67 38.93
N GLN A 111 14.85 9.80 39.22
CA GLN A 111 14.26 9.65 40.56
C GLN A 111 15.03 8.70 41.47
N GLY A 112 16.09 8.05 40.99
CA GLY A 112 16.88 7.14 41.82
C GLY A 112 16.98 5.71 41.29
N TYR A 113 16.06 5.30 40.42
CA TYR A 113 15.92 3.90 40.01
C TYR A 113 17.08 3.42 39.16
N HIS A 114 17.38 2.12 39.26
CA HIS A 114 18.18 1.41 38.27
C HIS A 114 17.27 0.84 37.18
N ALA A 115 17.62 1.08 35.93
CA ALA A 115 16.86 0.56 34.79
C ALA A 115 17.41 -0.80 34.37
N VAL A 116 16.55 -1.81 34.34
CA VAL A 116 16.83 -3.12 33.73
C VAL A 116 16.08 -3.20 32.41
N ILE A 117 16.83 -3.30 31.32
CA ILE A 117 16.31 -3.37 29.96
C ILE A 117 16.38 -4.83 29.51
N VAL A 118 15.23 -5.45 29.28
CA VAL A 118 15.14 -6.82 28.76
C VAL A 118 15.24 -6.78 27.24
N GLY A 119 16.36 -7.21 26.68
CA GLY A 119 16.64 -7.03 25.26
C GLY A 119 17.99 -7.58 24.82
N ASP A 120 18.25 -7.48 23.53
CA ASP A 120 19.49 -7.96 22.92
C ASP A 120 20.61 -6.94 23.15
N GLU A 121 21.65 -7.36 23.89
CA GLU A 121 22.83 -6.54 24.10
C GLU A 121 23.49 -6.19 22.75
N GLY A 122 23.77 -4.91 22.55
CA GLY A 122 24.34 -4.42 21.29
C GLY A 122 23.32 -3.98 20.23
N HIS A 123 22.02 -4.30 20.38
CA HIS A 123 20.99 -3.86 19.44
C HIS A 123 20.88 -2.31 19.43
N PRO A 124 20.72 -1.66 18.25
CA PRO A 124 20.63 -0.20 18.13
C PRO A 124 19.60 0.45 19.06
N GLU A 125 18.42 -0.16 19.18
CA GLU A 125 17.37 0.31 20.09
C GLU A 125 17.83 0.25 21.55
N VAL A 126 18.40 -0.89 21.98
CA VAL A 126 18.86 -1.09 23.37
C VAL A 126 19.99 -0.14 23.72
N LYS A 127 20.94 0.11 22.80
CA LYS A 127 21.97 1.16 22.96
C LYS A 127 21.33 2.54 23.15
N GLY A 128 20.33 2.85 22.32
CA GLY A 128 19.52 4.06 22.43
C GLY A 128 18.87 4.20 23.81
N LEU A 129 18.19 3.15 24.28
CA LEU A 129 17.52 3.09 25.58
C LEU A 129 18.49 3.24 26.76
N LEU A 130 19.61 2.52 26.75
CA LEU A 130 20.66 2.60 27.78
C LEU A 130 21.18 4.04 27.95
N GLY A 131 21.30 4.80 26.85
CA GLY A 131 21.75 6.19 26.88
C GLY A 131 20.87 7.11 27.73
N TYR A 132 19.61 6.77 27.96
CA TYR A 132 18.68 7.55 28.81
C TYR A 132 18.72 7.14 30.29
N ALA A 133 19.51 6.13 30.66
CA ALA A 133 19.52 5.59 32.01
C ALA A 133 20.48 6.31 32.98
N HIS A 134 21.14 7.40 32.56
CA HIS A 134 22.08 8.20 33.39
C HIS A 134 23.14 7.35 34.12
N GLY A 135 23.70 6.34 33.45
CA GLY A 135 24.69 5.42 34.01
C GLY A 135 24.13 4.34 34.95
N ARG A 136 22.81 4.31 35.20
CA ARG A 136 22.12 3.34 36.07
C ARG A 136 21.41 2.23 35.29
N GLY A 137 21.79 2.01 34.04
CA GLY A 137 21.21 0.99 33.16
C GLY A 137 21.95 -0.35 33.21
N ARG A 138 21.20 -1.45 33.08
CA ARG A 138 21.69 -2.82 32.84
C ARG A 138 20.83 -3.48 31.77
N VAL A 139 21.44 -4.27 30.90
CA VAL A 139 20.74 -5.08 29.90
C VAL A 139 20.79 -6.52 30.34
N ILE A 140 19.68 -7.23 30.15
CA ILE A 140 19.62 -8.68 30.32
C ILE A 140 18.88 -9.31 29.14
N GLY A 141 19.39 -10.44 28.67
CA GLY A 141 18.79 -11.20 27.56
C GLY A 141 17.85 -12.32 28.00
N SER A 142 18.04 -12.87 29.22
CA SER A 142 17.29 -14.02 29.73
C SER A 142 17.19 -14.02 31.25
N ALA A 143 16.29 -14.86 31.79
CA ALA A 143 16.04 -14.97 33.23
C ALA A 143 17.30 -15.37 34.04
N ASP A 144 18.16 -16.23 33.51
CA ASP A 144 19.39 -16.68 34.19
C ASP A 144 20.36 -15.53 34.50
N GLN A 145 20.33 -14.46 33.69
CA GLN A 145 21.19 -13.30 33.89
C GLN A 145 20.73 -12.43 35.07
N VAL A 146 19.48 -12.59 35.53
CA VAL A 146 18.94 -11.84 36.67
C VAL A 146 19.76 -12.09 37.92
N ALA A 147 20.28 -13.30 38.14
CA ALA A 147 21.12 -13.64 39.30
C ALA A 147 22.44 -12.86 39.36
N ARG A 148 22.95 -12.38 38.21
CA ARG A 148 24.22 -11.64 38.10
C ARG A 148 24.07 -10.13 38.32
N LEU A 149 22.85 -9.62 38.40
CA LEU A 149 22.60 -8.19 38.66
C LEU A 149 23.16 -7.78 40.04
N PRO A 150 23.70 -6.56 40.19
CA PRO A 150 24.12 -6.06 41.49
C PRO A 150 22.89 -5.84 42.40
N ARG A 151 23.12 -5.73 43.72
CA ARG A 151 22.05 -5.28 44.63
C ARG A 151 21.66 -3.85 44.27
N MET A 152 20.36 -3.62 44.09
CA MET A 152 19.77 -2.34 43.69
C MET A 152 18.55 -2.09 44.58
N LYS A 153 18.41 -0.87 45.13
CA LYS A 153 17.31 -0.54 46.05
C LYS A 153 15.97 -0.36 45.33
N GLN A 154 16.00 0.26 44.16
CA GLN A 154 14.82 0.58 43.36
C GLN A 154 15.11 0.21 41.91
N VAL A 155 14.26 -0.62 41.32
CA VAL A 155 14.45 -1.17 39.97
C VAL A 155 13.25 -0.80 39.13
N VAL A 156 13.49 -0.32 37.92
CA VAL A 156 12.47 -0.19 36.86
C VAL A 156 12.84 -1.14 35.73
N VAL A 157 11.89 -1.96 35.30
CA VAL A 157 12.08 -2.93 34.23
C VAL A 157 11.32 -2.46 33.01
N VAL A 158 11.99 -2.47 31.86
CA VAL A 158 11.40 -2.20 30.54
C VAL A 158 11.87 -3.28 29.57
N ALA A 159 11.11 -3.51 28.51
CA ALA A 159 11.49 -4.39 27.39
C ALA A 159 11.95 -3.59 26.17
N GLN A 160 12.86 -4.17 25.39
CA GLN A 160 13.00 -3.82 23.98
C GLN A 160 11.65 -4.03 23.27
N THR A 161 11.24 -3.10 22.40
CA THR A 161 9.90 -3.08 21.81
C THR A 161 9.59 -4.30 20.94
N THR A 162 10.63 -4.99 20.47
CA THR A 162 10.58 -6.20 19.65
C THR A 162 10.89 -7.49 20.42
N GLN A 163 10.97 -7.44 21.76
CA GLN A 163 11.24 -8.61 22.61
C GLN A 163 10.14 -9.68 22.51
N ALA A 164 10.53 -10.92 22.77
CA ALA A 164 9.65 -12.06 22.95
C ALA A 164 8.80 -11.91 24.22
N ALA A 165 7.48 -12.00 24.07
CA ALA A 165 6.54 -11.93 25.20
C ALA A 165 6.85 -12.96 26.30
N GLN A 166 7.14 -14.20 25.91
CA GLN A 166 7.43 -15.29 26.83
C GLN A 166 8.72 -15.04 27.64
N ASN A 167 9.81 -14.66 26.97
CA ASN A 167 11.07 -14.34 27.64
C ASN A 167 10.92 -13.16 28.60
N PHE A 168 10.15 -12.13 28.21
CA PHE A 168 9.91 -10.99 29.10
C PHE A 168 9.18 -11.41 30.37
N ARG A 169 8.17 -12.30 30.28
CA ARG A 169 7.49 -12.84 31.45
C ARG A 169 8.43 -13.59 32.39
N GLU A 170 9.24 -14.51 31.87
CA GLU A 170 10.21 -15.30 32.64
C GLU A 170 11.23 -14.40 33.36
N VAL A 171 11.72 -13.37 32.67
CA VAL A 171 12.63 -12.38 33.25
C VAL A 171 11.95 -11.55 34.34
N VAL A 172 10.71 -11.11 34.13
CA VAL A 172 9.96 -10.34 35.12
C VAL A 172 9.73 -11.17 36.38
N GLU A 173 9.35 -12.44 36.25
CA GLU A 173 9.16 -13.35 37.40
C GLU A 173 10.46 -13.49 38.21
N ALA A 174 11.59 -13.73 37.54
CA ALA A 174 12.90 -13.80 38.20
C ALA A 174 13.30 -12.47 38.86
N ILE A 175 13.00 -11.32 38.23
CA ILE A 175 13.27 -10.01 38.82
C ILE A 175 12.39 -9.76 40.04
N GLN A 176 11.10 -10.05 39.98
CA GLN A 176 10.19 -9.84 41.10
C GLN A 176 10.55 -10.70 42.30
N ALA A 177 11.00 -11.94 42.07
CA ALA A 177 11.53 -12.80 43.13
C ALA A 177 12.77 -12.20 43.83
N ARG A 178 13.66 -11.54 43.07
CA ARG A 178 14.92 -10.97 43.59
C ARG A 178 14.80 -9.52 44.09
N PHE A 179 13.92 -8.74 43.48
CA PHE A 179 13.68 -7.32 43.72
C PHE A 179 12.16 -7.08 43.84
N PRO A 180 11.52 -7.43 44.97
CA PRO A 180 10.05 -7.38 45.10
C PRO A 180 9.40 -6.01 44.86
N GLY A 181 10.15 -4.92 45.04
CA GLY A 181 9.70 -3.55 44.77
C GLY A 181 9.94 -3.05 43.34
N ALA A 182 10.27 -3.94 42.39
CA ALA A 182 10.55 -3.54 41.01
C ALA A 182 9.29 -3.03 40.30
N LEU A 183 9.40 -1.87 39.64
CA LEU A 183 8.37 -1.32 38.78
C LEU A 183 8.49 -1.94 37.38
N ILE A 184 7.45 -2.60 36.91
CA ILE A 184 7.45 -3.30 35.63
C ILE A 184 6.64 -2.50 34.61
N PHE A 185 7.28 -2.12 33.51
CA PHE A 185 6.61 -1.58 32.34
C PHE A 185 6.79 -2.54 31.18
N ASP A 186 5.70 -3.21 30.79
CA ASP A 186 5.68 -3.93 29.52
C ASP A 186 5.70 -2.92 28.38
N THR A 187 6.86 -2.81 27.76
CA THR A 187 7.10 -1.90 26.63
C THR A 187 7.25 -2.63 25.31
N ILE A 188 6.91 -3.93 25.25
CA ILE A 188 6.76 -4.65 23.98
C ILE A 188 5.61 -4.01 23.21
N CYS A 189 5.80 -3.71 21.93
CA CYS A 189 4.79 -2.99 21.18
C CYS A 189 3.65 -3.91 20.70
N ASP A 190 2.43 -3.34 20.60
CA ASP A 190 1.22 -4.05 20.13
C ASP A 190 1.42 -4.72 18.76
N ALA A 191 2.23 -4.09 17.90
CA ALA A 191 2.56 -4.59 16.57
C ALA A 191 3.42 -5.86 16.63
N THR A 192 4.30 -5.98 17.63
CA THR A 192 5.09 -7.19 17.90
C THR A 192 4.20 -8.28 18.49
N TYR A 193 3.39 -7.96 19.50
CA TYR A 193 2.43 -8.90 20.08
C TYR A 193 1.50 -9.52 19.03
N SER A 194 0.90 -8.68 18.19
CA SER A 194 -0.05 -9.13 17.16
C SER A 194 0.63 -10.04 16.13
N ARG A 195 1.87 -9.71 15.71
CA ARG A 195 2.65 -10.55 14.77
C ARG A 195 3.03 -11.90 15.37
N GLN A 196 3.46 -11.91 16.63
CA GLN A 196 3.83 -13.13 17.34
C GLN A 196 2.61 -14.04 17.49
N ARG A 197 1.45 -13.47 17.87
CA ARG A 197 0.20 -14.22 18.00
C ARG A 197 -0.27 -14.78 16.65
N GLU A 198 -0.30 -13.98 15.58
CA GLU A 198 -0.68 -14.45 14.25
C GLU A 198 0.24 -15.55 13.71
N ALA A 199 1.55 -15.48 14.01
CA ALA A 199 2.47 -16.55 13.66
C ALA A 199 2.13 -17.86 14.39
N GLN A 200 1.72 -17.81 15.65
CA GLN A 200 1.25 -19.00 16.40
C GLN A 200 -0.09 -19.52 15.88
N GLU A 201 -1.02 -18.62 15.55
CA GLU A 201 -2.36 -18.97 15.05
C GLU A 201 -2.32 -19.75 13.73
N PHE A 202 -1.20 -19.76 12.98
CA PHE A 202 -1.04 -20.63 11.82
C PHE A 202 -1.06 -22.12 12.17
N ALA A 203 -0.71 -22.50 13.40
CA ALA A 203 -0.68 -23.89 13.81
C ALA A 203 -2.06 -24.55 13.63
N GLY A 204 -2.08 -25.72 13.00
CA GLY A 204 -3.30 -26.45 12.66
C GLY A 204 -4.11 -25.87 11.48
N GLN A 205 -3.64 -24.79 10.84
CA GLN A 205 -4.34 -24.16 9.70
C GLN A 205 -3.53 -24.20 8.39
N VAL A 206 -2.24 -24.52 8.45
CA VAL A 206 -1.32 -24.53 7.31
C VAL A 206 -0.35 -25.72 7.43
N ASP A 207 0.18 -26.18 6.30
CA ASP A 207 1.15 -27.28 6.22
C ASP A 207 2.59 -26.81 6.47
N GLY A 208 2.83 -25.51 6.34
CA GLY A 208 4.11 -24.86 6.61
C GLY A 208 3.99 -23.34 6.60
N VAL A 209 5.00 -22.68 7.16
CA VAL A 209 5.08 -21.22 7.29
C VAL A 209 6.32 -20.69 6.59
N VAL A 210 6.14 -19.72 5.71
CA VAL A 210 7.23 -18.91 5.13
C VAL A 210 7.26 -17.56 5.84
N VAL A 211 8.39 -17.24 6.48
CA VAL A 211 8.63 -15.96 7.13
C VAL A 211 9.58 -15.12 6.26
N VAL A 212 9.07 -14.01 5.74
CA VAL A 212 9.80 -13.13 4.82
C VAL A 212 10.48 -11.99 5.57
N GLY A 213 11.80 -11.89 5.46
CA GLY A 213 12.56 -10.72 5.93
C GLY A 213 14.03 -11.01 6.20
N GLY A 214 14.77 -9.94 6.49
CA GLY A 214 16.23 -10.00 6.69
C GLY A 214 16.66 -11.05 7.72
N TYR A 215 17.74 -11.80 7.44
CA TYR A 215 18.33 -12.75 8.40
C TYR A 215 18.83 -12.05 9.67
N ASP A 216 19.26 -10.79 9.54
CA ASP A 216 19.77 -9.97 10.66
C ASP A 216 18.65 -9.28 11.47
N SER A 217 17.38 -9.44 11.08
CA SER A 217 16.26 -8.81 11.78
C SER A 217 15.84 -9.62 13.00
N GLY A 218 16.01 -9.05 14.20
CA GLY A 218 15.57 -9.66 15.46
C GLY A 218 14.09 -10.06 15.45
N ASN A 219 13.22 -9.16 14.96
CA ASN A 219 11.79 -9.44 14.85
C ASN A 219 11.51 -10.61 13.88
N THR A 220 12.18 -10.66 12.72
CA THR A 220 11.98 -11.74 11.74
C THR A 220 12.42 -13.09 12.31
N ARG A 221 13.63 -13.15 12.90
CA ARG A 221 14.15 -14.36 13.56
C ARG A 221 13.21 -14.84 14.66
N ARG A 222 12.59 -13.92 15.41
CA ARG A 222 11.63 -14.29 16.45
C ARG A 222 10.37 -14.94 15.88
N LEU A 223 9.84 -14.44 14.76
CA LEU A 223 8.69 -15.07 14.09
C LEU A 223 9.02 -16.47 13.57
N VAL A 224 10.24 -16.68 13.05
CA VAL A 224 10.74 -18.00 12.66
C VAL A 224 10.78 -18.93 13.87
N GLN A 225 11.36 -18.48 14.98
CA GLN A 225 11.44 -19.28 16.20
C GLN A 225 10.05 -19.68 16.71
N ILE A 226 9.13 -18.72 16.81
CA ILE A 226 7.76 -18.95 17.27
C ILE A 226 7.04 -19.96 16.37
N SER A 227 7.24 -19.89 15.06
CA SER A 227 6.60 -20.83 14.12
C SER A 227 7.16 -22.26 14.28
N ARG A 228 8.46 -22.39 14.55
CA ARG A 228 9.11 -23.68 14.85
C ARG A 228 8.68 -24.25 16.20
N ASP A 229 8.61 -23.41 17.23
CA ASP A 229 8.18 -23.81 18.58
C ASP A 229 6.72 -24.30 18.57
N ALA A 230 5.90 -23.77 17.67
CA ALA A 230 4.54 -24.24 17.41
C ALA A 230 4.47 -25.53 16.56
N GLY A 231 5.61 -26.16 16.25
CA GLY A 231 5.69 -27.45 15.54
C GLY A 231 5.51 -27.37 14.03
N MET A 232 5.52 -26.18 13.42
CA MET A 232 5.28 -26.03 11.99
C MET A 232 6.59 -26.08 11.17
N PRO A 233 6.61 -26.77 10.01
CA PRO A 233 7.66 -26.60 9.02
C PRO A 233 7.83 -25.11 8.67
N THR A 234 9.01 -24.54 8.93
CA THR A 234 9.24 -23.10 8.84
C THR A 234 10.41 -22.74 7.94
N PHE A 235 10.16 -21.89 6.94
CA PHE A 235 11.14 -21.38 5.99
C PHE A 235 11.41 -19.89 6.26
N HIS A 236 12.66 -19.53 6.53
CA HIS A 236 13.09 -18.13 6.60
C HIS A 236 13.66 -17.73 5.25
N VAL A 237 13.05 -16.75 4.59
CA VAL A 237 13.48 -16.26 3.27
C VAL A 237 13.66 -14.74 3.28
N GLU A 238 14.65 -14.22 2.57
CA GLU A 238 14.76 -12.77 2.30
C GLU A 238 14.07 -12.41 0.98
N THR A 239 14.19 -13.27 -0.03
CA THR A 239 13.62 -13.06 -1.37
C THR A 239 12.94 -14.31 -1.89
N GLU A 240 12.23 -14.17 -3.01
CA GLU A 240 11.56 -15.28 -3.68
C GLU A 240 12.53 -16.35 -4.22
N ARG A 241 13.83 -16.04 -4.28
CA ARG A 241 14.89 -16.94 -4.72
C ARG A 241 15.31 -17.93 -3.62
N ASP A 242 15.03 -17.61 -2.37
CA ASP A 242 15.42 -18.44 -1.22
C ASP A 242 14.37 -19.54 -0.94
N LEU A 243 13.28 -19.58 -1.74
CA LEU A 243 12.21 -20.56 -1.58
C LEU A 243 12.67 -21.96 -1.99
N ASP A 244 12.55 -22.90 -1.05
CA ASP A 244 12.67 -24.34 -1.32
C ASP A 244 11.37 -24.83 -2.00
N LYS A 245 11.31 -24.66 -3.32
CA LYS A 245 10.11 -24.96 -4.11
C LYS A 245 9.74 -26.44 -4.09
N GLU A 246 10.70 -27.33 -3.93
CA GLU A 246 10.47 -28.78 -3.88
C GLU A 246 9.73 -29.17 -2.60
N LYS A 247 10.19 -28.70 -1.44
CA LYS A 247 9.47 -28.94 -0.18
C LYS A 247 8.12 -28.25 -0.14
N LEU A 248 8.02 -27.05 -0.68
CA LEU A 248 6.74 -26.35 -0.75
C LEU A 248 5.75 -27.10 -1.66
N ALA A 249 6.19 -27.71 -2.76
CA ALA A 249 5.30 -28.43 -3.69
C ALA A 249 4.55 -29.62 -3.07
N THR A 250 4.97 -30.11 -1.89
CA THR A 250 4.25 -31.16 -1.14
C THR A 250 3.15 -30.60 -0.24
N MET A 251 3.06 -29.27 -0.08
CA MET A 251 2.09 -28.56 0.77
C MET A 251 0.88 -28.07 -0.04
N GLU A 252 -0.28 -28.03 0.59
CA GLU A 252 -1.53 -27.53 0.02
C GLU A 252 -1.80 -26.07 0.42
N VAL A 253 -1.59 -25.76 1.71
CA VAL A 253 -1.80 -24.44 2.31
C VAL A 253 -0.53 -23.98 3.01
N VAL A 254 0.04 -22.86 2.55
CA VAL A 254 1.22 -22.25 3.15
C VAL A 254 0.86 -20.94 3.82
N GLY A 255 1.20 -20.80 5.10
CA GLY A 255 1.15 -19.54 5.84
C GLY A 255 2.30 -18.66 5.41
N VAL A 256 2.04 -17.37 5.17
CA VAL A 256 3.10 -16.40 4.90
C VAL A 256 3.04 -15.30 5.96
N SER A 257 4.14 -15.10 6.67
CA SER A 257 4.33 -13.98 7.58
C SER A 257 5.53 -13.14 7.12
N ALA A 258 5.71 -11.95 7.70
CA ALA A 258 6.84 -11.11 7.37
C ALA A 258 7.29 -10.24 8.54
N GLY A 259 8.59 -9.97 8.58
CA GLY A 259 9.19 -9.07 9.55
C GLY A 259 8.64 -7.64 9.44
N ALA A 260 8.68 -6.92 10.56
CA ALA A 260 8.24 -5.51 10.64
C ALA A 260 9.03 -4.54 9.75
N SER A 261 10.19 -4.97 9.22
CA SER A 261 11.05 -4.23 8.30
C SER A 261 10.97 -4.75 6.85
N THR A 262 10.03 -5.63 6.52
CA THR A 262 9.87 -6.18 5.17
C THR A 262 8.82 -5.37 4.39
N PRO A 263 9.16 -4.77 3.23
CA PRO A 263 8.19 -4.00 2.43
C PRO A 263 7.22 -4.91 1.66
N ASN A 264 6.05 -4.37 1.33
CA ASN A 264 4.97 -5.13 0.66
C ASN A 264 5.40 -5.72 -0.69
N TRP A 265 6.24 -5.03 -1.45
CA TRP A 265 6.70 -5.52 -2.76
C TRP A 265 7.54 -6.80 -2.67
N MET A 266 8.28 -7.00 -1.56
CA MET A 266 9.02 -8.24 -1.32
C MET A 266 8.04 -9.38 -0.97
N ILE A 267 7.09 -9.10 -0.09
CA ILE A 267 6.07 -10.06 0.34
C ILE A 267 5.23 -10.50 -0.88
N LYS A 268 4.76 -9.56 -1.71
CA LYS A 268 4.01 -9.83 -2.94
C LYS A 268 4.81 -10.72 -3.90
N LYS A 269 6.12 -10.52 -4.06
CA LYS A 269 6.98 -11.38 -4.90
C LYS A 269 7.06 -12.81 -4.37
N VAL A 270 7.29 -12.97 -3.07
CA VAL A 270 7.34 -14.29 -2.42
C VAL A 270 5.99 -15.01 -2.51
N VAL A 271 4.89 -14.34 -2.13
CA VAL A 271 3.53 -14.88 -2.23
C VAL A 271 3.23 -15.32 -3.65
N ARG A 272 3.57 -14.50 -4.66
CA ARG A 272 3.36 -14.84 -6.07
C ARG A 272 4.12 -16.10 -6.49
N GLU A 273 5.39 -16.23 -6.08
CA GLU A 273 6.15 -17.45 -6.41
C GLU A 273 5.54 -18.68 -5.74
N ILE A 274 5.09 -18.58 -4.47
CA ILE A 274 4.42 -19.67 -3.75
C ILE A 274 3.10 -20.05 -4.41
N GLU A 275 2.24 -19.07 -4.73
CA GLU A 275 0.97 -19.31 -5.44
C GLU A 275 1.18 -20.00 -6.79
N GLY A 276 2.29 -19.65 -7.46
CA GLY A 276 2.74 -20.26 -8.72
C GLY A 276 3.32 -21.66 -8.60
N ILE A 277 3.55 -22.18 -7.38
CA ILE A 277 3.92 -23.58 -7.17
C ILE A 277 2.68 -24.43 -7.40
N TRP A 278 2.79 -25.31 -8.40
CA TRP A 278 1.73 -26.19 -8.84
C TRP A 278 1.56 -27.33 -7.86
N THR A 279 0.33 -27.54 -7.38
CA THR A 279 -0.01 -28.70 -6.54
C THR A 279 -0.45 -29.86 -7.43
N ARG A 280 -0.23 -31.11 -7.00
CA ARG A 280 -0.46 -32.32 -7.83
C ARG A 280 -1.94 -32.59 -8.21
N LYS A 281 -2.91 -31.82 -7.69
CA LYS A 281 -4.36 -32.07 -7.83
C LYS A 281 -5.08 -31.28 -8.96
N GLU A 282 -4.43 -30.39 -9.69
CA GLU A 282 -5.12 -29.49 -10.65
C GLU A 282 -5.38 -30.13 -12.02
N THR A 283 -6.62 -30.05 -12.54
CA THR A 283 -7.02 -30.53 -13.88
C THR A 283 -6.54 -29.60 -15.01
N ALA A 284 -6.36 -30.14 -16.22
CA ALA A 284 -5.90 -29.35 -17.38
C ALA A 284 -6.82 -28.16 -17.71
N LEU A 285 -8.14 -28.34 -17.60
CA LEU A 285 -9.12 -27.28 -17.85
C LEU A 285 -9.06 -26.18 -16.78
N GLY A 286 -8.99 -26.55 -15.49
CA GLY A 286 -8.84 -25.58 -14.40
C GLY A 286 -7.58 -24.73 -14.57
N ARG A 287 -6.48 -25.36 -15.01
CA ARG A 287 -5.22 -24.66 -15.33
C ARG A 287 -5.39 -23.64 -16.46
N TRP A 288 -6.11 -24.01 -17.52
CA TRP A 288 -6.36 -23.10 -18.64
C TRP A 288 -7.22 -21.91 -18.22
N LEU A 289 -8.34 -22.16 -17.53
CA LEU A 289 -9.24 -21.11 -17.03
C LEU A 289 -8.53 -20.11 -16.12
N MET A 290 -7.72 -20.60 -15.18
CA MET A 290 -6.93 -19.73 -14.28
C MET A 290 -5.92 -18.88 -15.04
N ARG A 291 -5.25 -19.44 -16.06
CA ARG A 291 -4.31 -18.69 -16.90
C ARG A 291 -5.03 -17.63 -17.74
N ALA A 292 -6.18 -17.97 -18.32
CA ALA A 292 -6.99 -17.04 -19.09
C ALA A 292 -7.49 -15.88 -18.21
N GLY A 293 -8.09 -16.18 -17.05
CA GLY A 293 -8.55 -15.16 -16.11
C GLY A 293 -7.42 -14.24 -15.63
N ARG A 294 -6.25 -14.81 -15.29
CA ARG A 294 -5.07 -14.03 -14.91
C ARG A 294 -4.58 -13.14 -16.05
N PHE A 295 -4.59 -13.63 -17.29
CA PHE A 295 -4.22 -12.84 -18.45
C PHE A 295 -5.15 -11.63 -18.63
N LEU A 296 -6.47 -11.84 -18.55
CA LEU A 296 -7.48 -10.78 -18.69
C LEU A 296 -7.36 -9.70 -17.60
N LEU A 297 -7.09 -10.11 -16.35
CA LEU A 297 -6.85 -9.19 -15.25
C LEU A 297 -5.59 -8.35 -15.49
N LEU A 298 -4.47 -9.01 -15.81
CA LEU A 298 -3.17 -8.34 -15.98
C LEU A 298 -3.08 -7.49 -17.26
N SER A 299 -3.92 -7.74 -18.26
CA SER A 299 -3.97 -6.95 -19.50
C SER A 299 -4.85 -5.70 -19.40
N ASN A 300 -5.53 -5.46 -18.28
CA ASN A 300 -6.55 -4.40 -18.11
C ASN A 300 -7.84 -4.59 -18.95
N VAL A 301 -8.09 -5.78 -19.51
CA VAL A 301 -9.38 -6.06 -20.18
C VAL A 301 -10.54 -6.02 -19.18
N VAL A 302 -10.33 -6.46 -17.94
CA VAL A 302 -11.35 -6.42 -16.88
C VAL A 302 -11.72 -4.96 -16.53
N VAL A 303 -10.74 -4.06 -16.41
CA VAL A 303 -11.02 -2.64 -16.14
C VAL A 303 -11.82 -2.00 -17.29
N ALA A 304 -11.44 -2.30 -18.54
CA ALA A 304 -12.17 -1.85 -19.72
C ALA A 304 -13.60 -2.41 -19.79
N GLY A 305 -13.80 -3.67 -19.40
CA GLY A 305 -15.13 -4.27 -19.25
C GLY A 305 -15.97 -3.59 -18.17
N GLY A 306 -15.34 -3.13 -17.08
CA GLY A 306 -15.98 -2.26 -16.09
C GLY A 306 -16.46 -0.94 -16.71
N ALA A 307 -15.64 -0.29 -17.54
CA ALA A 307 -16.03 0.94 -18.23
C ALA A 307 -17.23 0.74 -19.17
N PHE A 308 -17.25 -0.38 -19.90
CA PHE A 308 -18.41 -0.79 -20.72
C PHE A 308 -19.68 -0.93 -19.85
N ALA A 309 -19.57 -1.62 -18.71
CA ALA A 309 -20.68 -1.86 -17.81
C ALA A 309 -21.23 -0.55 -17.22
N VAL A 310 -20.36 0.35 -16.77
CA VAL A 310 -20.76 1.67 -16.25
C VAL A 310 -21.40 2.54 -17.34
N ALA A 311 -20.82 2.59 -18.54
CA ALA A 311 -21.39 3.36 -19.65
C ALA A 311 -22.77 2.84 -20.07
N SER A 312 -23.00 1.52 -19.98
CA SER A 312 -24.30 0.91 -20.25
C SER A 312 -25.34 1.35 -19.21
N ALA A 313 -25.00 1.33 -17.92
CA ALA A 313 -25.89 1.81 -16.86
C ALA A 313 -26.13 3.33 -16.93
N ALA A 314 -25.10 4.11 -17.28
CA ALA A 314 -25.22 5.56 -17.47
C ALA A 314 -26.20 5.92 -18.59
N ALA A 315 -26.30 5.10 -19.64
CA ALA A 315 -27.31 5.26 -20.67
C ALA A 315 -28.74 5.09 -20.11
N VAL A 316 -28.98 4.05 -19.30
CA VAL A 316 -30.27 3.83 -18.65
C VAL A 316 -30.61 4.98 -17.69
N LEU A 317 -29.65 5.42 -16.88
CA LEU A 317 -29.84 6.52 -15.92
C LEU A 317 -30.18 7.85 -16.60
N SER A 318 -29.55 8.13 -17.74
CA SER A 318 -29.80 9.34 -18.52
C SER A 318 -31.07 9.27 -19.38
N GLY A 319 -31.84 8.17 -19.31
CA GLY A 319 -33.05 7.97 -20.12
C GLY A 319 -32.77 7.73 -21.59
N ARG A 320 -31.54 7.37 -21.95
CA ARG A 320 -31.10 7.14 -23.33
C ARG A 320 -31.44 5.72 -23.76
N LYS A 321 -31.78 5.54 -25.04
CA LYS A 321 -31.87 4.21 -25.64
C LYS A 321 -30.52 3.52 -25.55
N THR A 322 -30.48 2.31 -25.02
CA THR A 322 -29.23 1.55 -24.94
C THR A 322 -28.80 1.06 -26.31
N ASP A 323 -27.56 1.35 -26.64
CA ASP A 323 -26.83 0.81 -27.78
C ASP A 323 -25.49 0.23 -27.30
N MET A 324 -24.79 -0.44 -28.21
CA MET A 324 -23.45 -0.97 -27.95
C MET A 324 -22.33 0.02 -28.29
N VAL A 325 -22.63 1.11 -29.01
CA VAL A 325 -21.60 2.00 -29.57
C VAL A 325 -20.87 2.75 -28.46
N TYR A 326 -21.60 3.42 -27.55
CA TYR A 326 -20.94 4.19 -26.48
C TYR A 326 -20.30 3.30 -25.39
N PRO A 327 -20.90 2.19 -24.96
CA PRO A 327 -20.20 1.22 -24.12
C PRO A 327 -18.90 0.68 -24.75
N LEU A 328 -18.87 0.42 -26.06
CA LEU A 328 -17.64 0.02 -26.76
C LEU A 328 -16.62 1.15 -26.85
N LEU A 329 -17.05 2.41 -27.06
CA LEU A 329 -16.16 3.58 -26.98
C LEU A 329 -15.49 3.66 -25.61
N ALA A 330 -16.26 3.48 -24.52
CA ALA A 330 -15.74 3.42 -23.15
C ALA A 330 -14.72 2.30 -22.98
N PHE A 331 -15.05 1.08 -23.44
CA PHE A 331 -14.14 -0.06 -23.40
C PHE A 331 -12.80 0.24 -24.08
N PHE A 332 -12.83 0.63 -25.36
CA PHE A 332 -11.61 0.81 -26.14
C PHE A 332 -10.75 1.97 -25.63
N TYR A 333 -11.38 3.08 -25.23
CA TYR A 333 -10.66 4.21 -24.64
C TYR A 333 -9.94 3.82 -23.35
N VAL A 334 -10.69 3.26 -22.39
CA VAL A 334 -10.15 2.89 -21.08
C VAL A 334 -9.06 1.83 -21.24
N TYR A 335 -9.28 0.82 -22.08
CA TYR A 335 -8.24 -0.17 -22.37
C TYR A 335 -6.96 0.48 -22.92
N ALA A 336 -7.08 1.31 -23.95
CA ALA A 336 -5.94 1.99 -24.55
C ALA A 336 -5.18 2.85 -23.54
N MET A 337 -5.89 3.69 -22.78
CA MET A 337 -5.25 4.60 -21.82
C MET A 337 -4.58 3.85 -20.68
N HIS A 338 -5.21 2.83 -20.09
CA HIS A 338 -4.60 2.04 -19.02
C HIS A 338 -3.37 1.27 -19.50
N VAL A 339 -3.41 0.70 -20.72
CA VAL A 339 -2.29 -0.05 -21.27
C VAL A 339 -1.11 0.87 -21.62
N LEU A 340 -1.36 1.94 -22.38
CA LEU A 340 -0.29 2.82 -22.87
C LEU A 340 0.33 3.65 -21.74
N ASN A 341 -0.47 4.20 -20.82
CA ASN A 341 0.06 4.99 -19.71
C ASN A 341 0.90 4.15 -18.74
N ARG A 342 0.67 2.83 -18.63
CA ARG A 342 1.51 1.94 -17.82
C ARG A 342 2.95 1.88 -18.34
N PHE A 343 3.17 1.95 -19.65
CA PHE A 343 4.51 1.98 -20.26
C PHE A 343 5.19 3.35 -20.11
N LEU A 344 4.41 4.41 -19.94
CA LEU A 344 4.90 5.78 -19.71
C LEU A 344 5.15 6.07 -18.21
N ASP A 345 4.94 5.08 -17.35
CA ASP A 345 5.08 5.24 -15.91
C ASP A 345 6.49 4.95 -15.38
N LYS A 346 6.97 5.77 -14.43
CA LYS A 346 8.38 5.84 -13.94
C LYS A 346 8.77 4.65 -13.03
N GLY A 347 8.35 3.45 -13.35
CA GLY A 347 8.69 2.25 -12.59
C GLY A 347 7.97 2.09 -11.24
N ALA A 348 7.02 2.97 -10.88
CA ALA A 348 6.17 2.84 -9.68
C ALA A 348 5.50 1.47 -9.64
N SER A 349 5.01 1.04 -10.80
CA SER A 349 4.44 -0.29 -11.03
C SER A 349 5.34 -1.44 -10.58
N ALA A 350 6.67 -1.32 -10.60
CA ALA A 350 7.58 -2.39 -10.17
C ALA A 350 7.56 -2.61 -8.65
N TYR A 351 7.20 -1.57 -7.88
CA TYR A 351 7.06 -1.62 -6.42
C TYR A 351 5.60 -1.88 -6.03
N ASN A 352 4.65 -1.21 -6.67
CA ASN A 352 3.23 -1.35 -6.39
C ASN A 352 2.71 -2.74 -6.73
N ASP A 353 2.92 -3.18 -7.98
CA ASP A 353 2.42 -4.44 -8.51
C ASP A 353 3.51 -5.16 -9.33
N PRO A 354 4.45 -5.84 -8.64
CA PRO A 354 5.58 -6.50 -9.30
C PRO A 354 5.16 -7.53 -10.36
N GLU A 355 3.99 -8.14 -10.18
CA GLU A 355 3.40 -9.08 -11.14
C GLU A 355 2.96 -8.40 -12.42
N VAL A 356 2.21 -7.30 -12.33
CA VAL A 356 1.78 -6.51 -13.49
C VAL A 356 3.01 -5.99 -14.24
N ALA A 357 4.00 -5.45 -13.52
CA ALA A 357 5.24 -4.98 -14.13
C ALA A 357 6.01 -6.10 -14.87
N PHE A 358 6.02 -7.33 -14.34
CA PHE A 358 6.60 -8.47 -15.04
C PHE A 358 5.80 -8.86 -16.29
N PHE A 359 4.47 -8.92 -16.18
CA PHE A 359 3.57 -9.25 -17.29
C PHE A 359 3.73 -8.26 -18.45
N TYR A 360 3.77 -6.96 -18.15
CA TYR A 360 3.94 -5.89 -19.15
C TYR A 360 5.30 -5.95 -19.85
N ARG A 361 6.37 -6.28 -19.12
CA ARG A 361 7.69 -6.49 -19.74
C ARG A 361 7.69 -7.71 -20.66
N ARG A 362 7.05 -8.80 -20.26
CA ARG A 362 6.97 -10.04 -21.05
C ARG A 362 6.13 -9.90 -22.31
N HIS A 363 5.01 -9.19 -22.25
CA HIS A 363 4.05 -9.05 -23.36
C HIS A 363 4.06 -7.64 -23.99
N ARG A 364 5.18 -6.92 -23.88
CA ARG A 364 5.29 -5.51 -24.26
C ARG A 364 4.75 -5.21 -25.65
N THR A 365 5.24 -5.92 -26.67
CA THR A 365 4.88 -5.69 -28.07
C THR A 365 3.39 -5.92 -28.31
N PHE A 366 2.85 -7.04 -27.80
CA PHE A 366 1.43 -7.36 -27.90
C PHE A 366 0.55 -6.28 -27.27
N LEU A 367 0.87 -5.86 -26.05
CA LEU A 367 0.07 -4.87 -25.31
C LEU A 367 0.08 -3.51 -26.02
N ILE A 368 1.24 -3.03 -26.47
CA ILE A 368 1.34 -1.76 -27.20
C ILE A 368 0.49 -1.81 -28.49
N ILE A 369 0.63 -2.87 -29.28
CA ILE A 369 -0.15 -3.03 -30.52
C ILE A 369 -1.65 -3.06 -30.21
N SER A 370 -2.08 -3.85 -29.21
CA SER A 370 -3.49 -3.91 -28.82
C SER A 370 -4.04 -2.57 -28.33
N GLY A 371 -3.24 -1.77 -27.63
CA GLY A 371 -3.60 -0.42 -27.18
C GLY A 371 -3.79 0.53 -28.37
N ILE A 372 -2.88 0.51 -29.34
CA ILE A 372 -2.99 1.32 -30.58
C ILE A 372 -4.22 0.90 -31.40
N ILE A 373 -4.44 -0.41 -31.57
CA ILE A 373 -5.63 -0.93 -32.25
C ILE A 373 -6.90 -0.43 -31.55
N SER A 374 -6.92 -0.42 -30.21
CA SER A 374 -8.09 0.07 -29.47
C SER A 374 -8.34 1.57 -29.70
N ILE A 375 -7.29 2.40 -29.80
CA ILE A 375 -7.45 3.82 -30.20
C ILE A 375 -8.08 3.92 -31.59
N ILE A 376 -7.58 3.15 -32.56
CA ILE A 376 -8.10 3.14 -33.94
C ILE A 376 -9.57 2.72 -33.95
N MET A 377 -9.92 1.64 -33.27
CA MET A 377 -11.31 1.15 -33.17
C MET A 377 -12.23 2.18 -32.53
N ALA A 378 -11.77 2.87 -31.48
CA ALA A 378 -12.55 3.89 -30.82
C ALA A 378 -12.78 5.12 -31.71
N LEU A 379 -11.77 5.55 -32.47
CA LEU A 379 -11.93 6.63 -33.46
C LEU A 379 -12.84 6.23 -34.62
N ALA A 380 -12.75 5.00 -35.12
CA ALA A 380 -13.63 4.48 -36.16
C ALA A 380 -15.09 4.43 -35.71
N LEU A 381 -15.35 3.97 -34.48
CA LEU A 381 -16.69 4.01 -33.88
C LEU A 381 -17.18 5.44 -33.68
N ALA A 382 -16.33 6.34 -33.19
CA ALA A 382 -16.68 7.75 -32.99
C ALA A 382 -17.04 8.45 -34.31
N TYR A 383 -16.32 8.13 -35.39
CA TYR A 383 -16.63 8.62 -36.74
C TYR A 383 -18.00 8.16 -37.23
N SER A 384 -18.39 6.91 -36.94
CA SER A 384 -19.72 6.39 -37.30
C SER A 384 -20.89 7.09 -36.59
N VAL A 385 -20.62 7.75 -35.45
CA VAL A 385 -21.62 8.54 -34.71
C VAL A 385 -21.72 9.96 -35.24
N GLY A 386 -20.58 10.62 -35.47
CA GLY A 386 -20.54 11.97 -36.03
C GLY A 386 -19.26 12.74 -35.72
N LEU A 387 -19.06 13.85 -36.44
CA LEU A 387 -17.83 14.64 -36.37
C LEU A 387 -17.54 15.18 -34.96
N GLY A 388 -18.56 15.66 -34.24
CA GLY A 388 -18.38 16.18 -32.87
C GLY A 388 -17.84 15.13 -31.90
N VAL A 389 -18.37 13.91 -31.98
CA VAL A 389 -17.93 12.77 -31.16
C VAL A 389 -16.52 12.32 -31.56
N LEU A 390 -16.20 12.29 -32.87
CA LEU A 390 -14.85 11.99 -33.36
C LEU A 390 -13.81 12.99 -32.83
N LEU A 391 -14.08 14.29 -32.94
CA LEU A 391 -13.15 15.33 -32.49
C LEU A 391 -12.95 15.28 -30.97
N ALA A 392 -14.04 15.11 -30.20
CA ALA A 392 -13.96 14.96 -28.75
C ALA A 392 -13.17 13.70 -28.36
N MET A 393 -13.37 12.59 -29.06
CA MET A 393 -12.65 11.34 -28.82
C MET A 393 -11.16 11.46 -29.17
N ALA A 394 -10.81 12.12 -30.28
CA ALA A 394 -9.43 12.40 -30.65
C ALA A 394 -8.74 13.28 -29.59
N ALA A 395 -9.39 14.36 -29.16
CA ALA A 395 -8.89 15.24 -28.10
C ALA A 395 -8.65 14.48 -26.80
N LEU A 396 -9.57 13.60 -26.41
CA LEU A 396 -9.45 12.82 -25.18
C LEU A 396 -8.29 11.81 -25.21
N ASN A 397 -8.06 11.16 -26.37
CA ASN A 397 -6.89 10.28 -26.56
C ASN A 397 -5.56 11.05 -26.50
N ILE A 398 -5.50 12.22 -27.14
CA ILE A 398 -4.33 13.11 -27.11
C ILE A 398 -4.05 13.53 -25.66
N LEU A 399 -5.07 14.04 -24.95
CA LEU A 399 -4.93 14.47 -23.55
C LEU A 399 -4.47 13.32 -22.66
N GLY A 400 -5.05 12.13 -22.82
CA GLY A 400 -4.69 10.94 -22.03
C GLY A 400 -3.25 10.47 -22.23
N ILE A 401 -2.68 10.63 -23.43
CA ILE A 401 -1.27 10.35 -23.71
C ILE A 401 -0.36 11.48 -23.20
N MET A 402 -0.73 12.74 -23.49
CA MET A 402 0.02 13.94 -23.06
C MET A 402 0.15 14.04 -21.55
N TYR A 403 -0.85 13.56 -20.80
CA TYR A 403 -0.86 13.51 -19.34
C TYR A 403 0.41 12.87 -18.74
N SER A 404 0.95 11.84 -19.39
CA SER A 404 2.12 11.09 -18.93
C SER A 404 3.46 11.61 -19.50
N ILE A 405 3.43 12.50 -20.50
CA ILE A 405 4.60 13.01 -21.22
C ILE A 405 5.12 14.28 -20.52
N PRO A 406 6.45 14.44 -20.36
CA PRO A 406 7.00 15.67 -19.80
C PRO A 406 6.77 16.86 -20.73
N LEU A 407 5.98 17.82 -20.28
CA LEU A 407 5.68 19.06 -21.00
C LEU A 407 6.80 20.08 -20.86
N VAL A 408 7.59 19.99 -19.77
CA VAL A 408 8.70 20.91 -19.49
C VAL A 408 9.99 20.42 -20.19
N PRO A 409 10.63 21.24 -21.05
CA PRO A 409 11.90 20.93 -21.70
C PRO A 409 13.01 20.63 -20.70
N ALA A 410 13.90 19.67 -21.01
CA ALA A 410 14.92 19.17 -20.10
C ALA A 410 15.83 20.26 -19.50
N GLY A 411 16.14 21.32 -20.26
CA GLY A 411 17.03 22.41 -19.83
C GLY A 411 16.48 23.29 -18.68
N ILE A 412 15.16 23.37 -18.51
CA ILE A 412 14.52 24.24 -17.50
C ILE A 412 13.75 23.47 -16.42
N ARG A 413 13.84 22.13 -16.41
CA ARG A 413 13.18 21.29 -15.39
C ARG A 413 13.62 21.58 -13.96
N HIS A 414 14.81 22.17 -13.77
CA HIS A 414 15.30 22.56 -12.46
C HIS A 414 14.55 23.77 -11.85
N LEU A 415 13.81 24.53 -12.67
CA LEU A 415 13.05 25.70 -12.23
C LEU A 415 11.59 25.39 -11.88
N TRP A 416 11.09 24.19 -12.22
CA TRP A 416 9.70 23.81 -12.06
C TRP A 416 9.59 22.47 -11.32
N GLU A 417 8.83 22.46 -10.24
CA GLU A 417 8.64 21.29 -9.36
C GLU A 417 7.96 20.12 -10.10
N TYR A 418 7.07 20.41 -11.05
CA TYR A 418 6.31 19.42 -11.82
C TYR A 418 6.67 19.48 -13.30
N SER A 419 7.14 18.36 -13.85
CA SER A 419 7.49 18.25 -15.28
C SER A 419 6.36 17.66 -16.14
N ARG A 420 5.40 16.96 -15.52
CA ARG A 420 4.25 16.32 -16.16
C ARG A 420 2.98 16.69 -15.41
N ILE A 421 1.84 16.67 -16.09
CA ILE A 421 0.52 16.87 -15.44
C ILE A 421 0.34 15.81 -14.36
N LYS A 422 0.73 14.56 -14.64
CA LYS A 422 0.63 13.47 -13.68
C LYS A 422 1.47 13.57 -12.42
N ASP A 423 2.41 14.51 -12.37
CA ASP A 423 3.22 14.73 -11.17
C ASP A 423 2.46 15.57 -10.14
N ILE A 424 1.35 16.22 -10.52
CA ILE A 424 0.52 17.04 -9.62
C ILE A 424 -0.30 16.14 -8.68
N PRO A 425 -0.28 16.39 -7.35
CA PRO A 425 -1.04 15.58 -6.39
C PRO A 425 -2.53 15.49 -6.72
N GLY A 426 -3.06 14.26 -6.75
CA GLY A 426 -4.48 13.99 -7.02
C GLY A 426 -4.92 14.18 -8.47
N SER A 427 -4.04 14.63 -9.36
CA SER A 427 -4.34 14.79 -10.78
C SER A 427 -4.72 13.47 -11.45
N LYS A 428 -4.08 12.35 -11.08
CA LYS A 428 -4.39 11.01 -11.61
C LYS A 428 -5.83 10.62 -11.33
N THR A 429 -6.22 10.68 -10.07
CA THR A 429 -7.57 10.36 -9.60
C THR A 429 -8.61 11.21 -10.31
N LEU A 430 -8.36 12.52 -10.39
CA LEU A 430 -9.25 13.47 -11.03
C LEU A 430 -9.35 13.26 -12.55
N SER A 431 -8.23 13.15 -13.24
CA SER A 431 -8.17 12.95 -14.69
C SER A 431 -8.80 11.63 -15.11
N GLU A 432 -8.58 10.55 -14.36
CA GLU A 432 -9.23 9.25 -14.61
C GLU A 432 -10.75 9.35 -14.47
N ALA A 433 -11.25 9.94 -13.38
CA ALA A 433 -12.68 10.11 -13.15
C ALA A 433 -13.35 11.03 -14.19
N LEU A 434 -12.70 12.13 -14.58
CA LEU A 434 -13.17 13.00 -15.65
C LEU A 434 -13.25 12.27 -16.98
N ALA A 435 -12.21 11.50 -17.34
CA ALA A 435 -12.17 10.79 -18.60
C ALA A 435 -13.29 9.74 -18.69
N TRP A 436 -13.53 8.99 -17.61
CA TRP A 436 -14.65 8.04 -17.55
C TRP A 436 -16.01 8.72 -17.67
N GLY A 437 -16.21 9.86 -16.99
CA GLY A 437 -17.43 10.67 -17.11
C GLY A 437 -17.64 11.21 -18.52
N VAL A 438 -16.58 11.70 -19.17
CA VAL A 438 -16.63 12.22 -20.54
C VAL A 438 -17.02 11.13 -21.52
N VAL A 439 -16.36 9.96 -21.49
CA VAL A 439 -16.65 8.89 -22.44
C VAL A 439 -18.02 8.26 -22.20
N SER A 440 -18.43 8.12 -20.94
CA SER A 440 -19.69 7.45 -20.58
C SER A 440 -20.92 8.34 -20.73
N VAL A 441 -20.77 9.66 -20.66
CA VAL A 441 -21.92 10.59 -20.58
C VAL A 441 -21.83 11.76 -21.58
N VAL A 442 -20.67 12.43 -21.67
CA VAL A 442 -20.53 13.62 -22.53
C VAL A 442 -20.48 13.25 -24.01
N LEU A 443 -19.75 12.18 -24.39
CA LEU A 443 -19.73 11.71 -25.78
C LEU A 443 -21.13 11.31 -26.29
N PRO A 444 -21.95 10.55 -25.54
CA PRO A 444 -23.36 10.33 -25.87
C PRO A 444 -24.17 11.62 -26.06
N PHE A 445 -23.98 12.60 -25.19
CA PHE A 445 -24.67 13.89 -25.25
C PHE A 445 -24.34 14.66 -26.55
N LEU A 446 -23.10 14.58 -27.04
CA LEU A 446 -22.68 15.21 -28.29
C LEU A 446 -23.18 14.50 -29.56
N GLY A 447 -23.64 13.24 -29.46
CA GLY A 447 -24.03 12.41 -30.60
C GLY A 447 -25.48 12.58 -31.06
N ASN A 448 -26.07 13.76 -30.89
CA ASN A 448 -27.46 14.09 -31.29
C ASN A 448 -28.56 13.23 -30.63
N GLN A 449 -28.32 12.70 -29.43
CA GLN A 449 -29.36 12.07 -28.62
C GLN A 449 -30.06 13.13 -27.77
N VAL A 450 -31.40 13.12 -27.73
CA VAL A 450 -32.18 14.02 -26.87
C VAL A 450 -32.06 13.53 -25.42
N ILE A 451 -31.06 14.04 -24.70
CA ILE A 451 -30.84 13.79 -23.28
C ILE A 451 -31.12 15.08 -22.52
N ALA A 452 -31.96 15.02 -21.50
CA ALA A 452 -32.18 16.17 -20.62
C ALA A 452 -30.88 16.53 -19.89
N LEU A 453 -30.49 17.81 -19.90
CA LEU A 453 -29.26 18.26 -19.23
C LEU A 453 -29.19 17.84 -17.75
N PRO A 454 -30.27 17.93 -16.95
CA PRO A 454 -30.26 17.42 -15.57
C PRO A 454 -29.91 15.93 -15.49
N ALA A 455 -30.44 15.11 -16.39
CA ALA A 455 -30.17 13.67 -16.43
C ALA A 455 -28.70 13.38 -16.79
N ALA A 456 -28.14 14.12 -17.76
CA ALA A 456 -26.74 14.02 -18.13
C ALA A 456 -25.82 14.44 -16.96
N VAL A 457 -26.14 15.52 -16.26
CA VAL A 457 -25.36 15.98 -15.09
C VAL A 457 -25.41 14.96 -13.97
N THR A 458 -26.58 14.41 -13.63
CA THR A 458 -26.72 13.36 -12.61
C THR A 458 -25.90 12.11 -12.98
N ALA A 459 -25.99 11.66 -14.24
CA ALA A 459 -25.21 10.52 -14.71
C ALA A 459 -23.70 10.79 -14.67
N PHE A 460 -23.26 11.99 -15.05
CA PHE A 460 -21.86 12.37 -14.99
C PHE A 460 -21.34 12.37 -13.56
N ILE A 461 -22.07 12.97 -12.61
CA ILE A 461 -21.71 12.97 -11.18
C ILE A 461 -21.59 11.53 -10.67
N PHE A 462 -22.55 10.67 -11.00
CA PHE A 462 -22.52 9.26 -10.60
C PHE A 462 -21.27 8.52 -11.12
N VAL A 463 -21.01 8.57 -12.43
CA VAL A 463 -19.85 7.90 -13.05
C VAL A 463 -18.54 8.48 -12.53
N PHE A 464 -18.45 9.81 -12.43
CA PHE A 464 -17.29 10.50 -11.90
C PHE A 464 -16.99 10.04 -10.47
N SER A 465 -17.98 10.10 -9.57
CA SER A 465 -17.79 9.73 -8.16
C SER A 465 -17.40 8.27 -7.98
N LEU A 466 -18.02 7.35 -8.71
CA LEU A 466 -17.72 5.93 -8.64
C LEU A 466 -16.26 5.66 -9.07
N THR A 467 -15.86 6.27 -10.18
CA THR A 467 -14.49 6.12 -10.73
C THR A 467 -13.46 6.81 -9.85
N TYR A 468 -13.79 7.98 -9.28
CA TYR A 468 -12.91 8.72 -8.38
C TYR A 468 -12.63 7.93 -7.10
N ILE A 469 -13.67 7.36 -6.47
CA ILE A 469 -13.53 6.50 -5.29
C ILE A 469 -12.64 5.29 -5.62
N ARG A 470 -12.88 4.65 -6.77
CA ARG A 470 -12.06 3.51 -7.24
C ARG A 470 -10.60 3.91 -7.41
N SER A 471 -10.32 4.99 -8.15
CA SER A 471 -8.95 5.43 -8.44
C SER A 471 -8.21 5.85 -7.16
N ALA A 472 -8.88 6.57 -6.25
CA ALA A 472 -8.29 7.00 -4.99
C ALA A 472 -7.99 5.83 -4.04
N LEU A 473 -8.85 4.81 -4.00
CA LEU A 473 -8.58 3.59 -3.24
C LEU A 473 -7.36 2.85 -3.79
N PHE A 474 -7.18 2.79 -5.11
CA PHE A 474 -5.96 2.24 -5.70
C PHE A 474 -4.72 3.06 -5.33
N ASP A 475 -4.81 4.40 -5.28
CA ASP A 475 -3.70 5.24 -4.81
C ASP A 475 -3.35 4.94 -3.34
N ILE A 476 -4.34 4.65 -2.49
CA ILE A 476 -4.09 4.18 -1.11
C ILE A 476 -3.38 2.82 -1.13
N PHE A 477 -3.79 1.88 -1.97
CA PHE A 477 -3.15 0.55 -2.07
C PHE A 477 -1.71 0.62 -2.59
N GLN A 478 -1.39 1.68 -3.34
CA GLN A 478 -0.14 1.90 -4.07
C GLN A 478 0.77 2.96 -3.42
N GLU A 479 0.38 3.52 -2.28
CA GLU A 479 1.08 4.60 -1.58
C GLU A 479 2.59 4.33 -1.40
N GLN A 480 2.95 3.11 -0.97
CA GLN A 480 4.36 2.76 -0.71
C GLN A 480 5.25 2.87 -1.95
N GLY A 481 4.81 2.38 -3.12
CA GLY A 481 5.63 2.45 -4.32
C GLY A 481 5.61 3.84 -4.96
N ASP A 482 4.51 4.57 -4.83
CA ASP A 482 4.39 5.95 -5.30
C ASP A 482 5.34 6.88 -4.52
N LEU A 483 5.38 6.73 -3.20
CA LEU A 483 6.33 7.44 -2.35
C LEU A 483 7.79 7.09 -2.68
N ILE A 484 8.07 5.81 -2.97
CA ILE A 484 9.39 5.36 -3.41
C ILE A 484 9.77 6.10 -4.70
N VAL A 485 8.91 6.20 -5.70
CA VAL A 485 9.27 6.85 -6.98
C VAL A 485 9.11 8.37 -7.00
N GLY A 486 8.63 8.96 -5.90
CA GLY A 486 8.39 10.40 -5.79
C GLY A 486 7.20 10.88 -6.58
N VAL A 487 6.15 10.05 -6.68
CA VAL A 487 4.85 10.45 -7.20
C VAL A 487 4.03 10.96 -6.03
N GLU A 488 3.54 12.19 -6.11
CA GLU A 488 2.64 12.76 -5.13
C GLU A 488 1.20 12.33 -5.41
N THR A 489 0.55 11.72 -4.42
CA THR A 489 -0.87 11.32 -4.49
C THR A 489 -1.64 11.93 -3.33
N LEU A 490 -2.97 11.87 -3.37
CA LEU A 490 -3.81 12.34 -2.26
C LEU A 490 -3.47 11.67 -0.91
N PRO A 491 -3.33 10.33 -0.81
CA PRO A 491 -2.97 9.70 0.46
C PRO A 491 -1.59 10.12 0.97
N ILE A 492 -0.63 10.40 0.08
CA ILE A 492 0.71 10.88 0.48
C ILE A 492 0.66 12.32 1.00
N THR A 493 -0.10 13.20 0.33
CA THR A 493 -0.15 14.64 0.66
C THR A 493 -1.09 14.97 1.82
N TRP A 494 -2.28 14.36 1.85
CA TRP A 494 -3.32 14.63 2.87
C TRP A 494 -3.36 13.58 3.98
N GLY A 495 -2.73 12.42 3.77
CA GLY A 495 -2.77 11.29 4.68
C GLY A 495 -3.92 10.32 4.38
N GLU A 496 -3.65 9.02 4.53
CA GLU A 496 -4.58 7.91 4.30
C GLU A 496 -5.97 8.14 4.94
N GLU A 497 -6.01 8.55 6.21
CA GLU A 497 -7.24 8.75 6.98
C GLU A 497 -8.13 9.88 6.41
N LYS A 498 -7.51 11.01 6.05
CA LYS A 498 -8.26 12.14 5.46
C LYS A 498 -8.74 11.79 4.06
N THR A 499 -7.95 11.04 3.30
CA THR A 499 -8.39 10.53 1.99
C THR A 499 -9.61 9.62 2.16
N LEU A 500 -9.61 8.67 3.10
CA LEU A 500 -10.77 7.82 3.35
C LEU A 500 -12.03 8.61 3.73
N LEU A 501 -11.90 9.61 4.61
CA LEU A 501 -13.01 10.49 4.98
C LEU A 501 -13.57 11.26 3.78
N LEU A 502 -12.71 11.77 2.89
CA LEU A 502 -13.11 12.40 1.65
C LEU A 502 -13.92 11.43 0.76
N LEU A 503 -13.45 10.19 0.61
CA LEU A 503 -14.13 9.19 -0.24
C LEU A 503 -15.49 8.79 0.33
N GLN A 504 -15.61 8.67 1.66
CA GLN A 504 -16.90 8.44 2.33
C GLN A 504 -17.86 9.61 2.09
N GLY A 505 -17.37 10.86 2.20
CA GLY A 505 -18.14 12.06 1.91
C GLY A 505 -18.64 12.10 0.45
N ILE A 506 -17.78 11.79 -0.51
CA ILE A 506 -18.15 11.71 -1.93
C ILE A 506 -19.26 10.67 -2.13
N ALA A 507 -19.13 9.48 -1.54
CA ALA A 507 -20.15 8.43 -1.67
C ALA A 507 -21.51 8.85 -1.11
N ILE A 508 -21.54 9.48 0.07
CA ILE A 508 -22.77 9.99 0.69
C ILE A 508 -23.41 11.06 -0.20
N CYS A 509 -22.63 12.03 -0.69
CA CYS A 509 -23.11 13.07 -1.59
C CYS A 509 -23.69 12.47 -2.89
N THR A 510 -23.04 11.46 -3.47
CA THR A 510 -23.57 10.78 -4.67
C THR A 510 -24.89 10.10 -4.40
N ALA A 511 -25.05 9.42 -3.26
CA ALA A 511 -26.33 8.82 -2.89
C ALA A 511 -27.44 9.87 -2.75
N ILE A 512 -27.15 11.01 -2.11
CA ILE A 512 -28.09 12.13 -1.98
C ILE A 512 -28.47 12.68 -3.37
N VAL A 513 -27.49 12.89 -4.26
CA VAL A 513 -27.75 13.37 -5.62
C VAL A 513 -28.67 12.41 -6.39
N LEU A 514 -28.45 11.10 -6.31
CA LEU A 514 -29.31 10.11 -6.97
C LEU A 514 -30.75 10.16 -6.44
N VAL A 515 -30.93 10.24 -5.12
CA VAL A 515 -32.26 10.34 -4.49
C VAL A 515 -32.96 11.63 -4.90
N VAL A 516 -32.31 12.78 -4.72
CA VAL A 516 -32.90 14.09 -5.02
C VAL A 516 -33.23 14.21 -6.50
N ALA A 517 -32.31 13.80 -7.40
CA ALA A 517 -32.53 13.84 -8.83
C ALA A 517 -33.72 12.97 -9.26
N SER A 518 -33.92 11.81 -8.63
CA SER A 518 -35.10 10.99 -8.91
C SER A 518 -36.39 11.60 -8.39
N LEU A 519 -36.38 12.20 -7.19
CA LEU A 519 -37.56 12.82 -6.57
C LEU A 519 -38.04 14.06 -7.33
N VAL A 520 -37.11 14.87 -7.87
CA VAL A 520 -37.46 16.04 -8.68
C VAL A 520 -37.76 15.71 -10.16
N GLY A 521 -37.71 14.42 -10.53
CA GLY A 521 -37.98 13.97 -11.90
C GLY A 521 -36.86 14.26 -12.91
N ALA A 522 -35.65 14.60 -12.45
CA ALA A 522 -34.49 14.80 -13.34
C ALA A 522 -33.99 13.49 -13.95
N VAL A 523 -34.16 12.37 -13.25
CA VAL A 523 -33.86 11.00 -13.72
C VAL A 523 -34.98 10.04 -13.29
N GLY A 524 -35.09 8.89 -13.96
CA GLY A 524 -36.07 7.87 -13.62
C GLY A 524 -35.75 7.10 -12.33
N PRO A 525 -36.69 6.24 -11.84
CA PRO A 525 -36.54 5.49 -10.60
C PRO A 525 -35.35 4.52 -10.56
N PHE A 526 -34.75 4.20 -11.72
CA PHE A 526 -33.50 3.45 -11.82
C PHE A 526 -32.38 4.02 -10.93
N ALA A 527 -32.37 5.33 -10.69
CA ALA A 527 -31.41 5.99 -9.81
C ALA A 527 -31.41 5.41 -8.38
N PHE A 528 -32.55 4.92 -7.87
CA PHE A 528 -32.62 4.27 -6.56
C PHE A 528 -31.87 2.94 -6.53
N LEU A 529 -31.91 2.16 -7.61
CA LEU A 529 -31.15 0.90 -7.70
C LEU A 529 -29.64 1.16 -7.70
N LEU A 530 -29.19 2.24 -8.33
CA LEU A 530 -27.76 2.61 -8.37
C LEU A 530 -27.19 3.00 -6.99
N ILE A 531 -28.03 3.24 -5.99
CA ILE A 531 -27.58 3.39 -4.59
C ILE A 531 -26.89 2.11 -4.11
N LEU A 532 -27.25 0.92 -4.63
CA LEU A 532 -26.56 -0.33 -4.32
C LEU A 532 -25.08 -0.31 -4.76
N SER A 533 -24.77 0.30 -5.92
CA SER A 533 -23.39 0.49 -6.37
C SER A 533 -22.61 1.45 -5.47
N VAL A 534 -23.27 2.53 -5.01
CA VAL A 534 -22.66 3.47 -4.06
C VAL A 534 -22.41 2.79 -2.72
N PHE A 535 -23.38 2.01 -2.23
CA PHE A 535 -23.26 1.24 -1.00
C PHE A 535 -22.13 0.22 -1.08
N SER A 536 -21.99 -0.49 -2.21
CA SER A 536 -20.88 -1.41 -2.46
C SER A 536 -19.51 -0.72 -2.36
N SER A 537 -19.36 0.51 -2.90
CA SER A 537 -18.14 1.32 -2.69
C SER A 537 -17.89 1.64 -1.22
N VAL A 538 -18.94 2.00 -0.46
CA VAL A 538 -18.82 2.27 0.98
C VAL A 538 -18.40 1.01 1.74
N VAL A 539 -18.96 -0.15 1.39
CA VAL A 539 -18.53 -1.44 1.96
C VAL A 539 -17.05 -1.69 1.69
N CYS A 540 -16.55 -1.42 0.48
CA CYS A 540 -15.11 -1.53 0.18
C CYS A 540 -14.25 -0.62 1.08
N LEU A 541 -14.68 0.64 1.28
CA LEU A 541 -14.01 1.60 2.15
C LEU A 541 -13.97 1.10 3.60
N VAL A 542 -15.10 0.63 4.14
CA VAL A 542 -15.21 0.13 5.52
C VAL A 542 -14.39 -1.15 5.71
N VAL A 543 -14.45 -2.08 4.75
CA VAL A 543 -13.67 -3.32 4.76
C VAL A 543 -12.17 -3.03 4.82
N TYR A 544 -11.72 -2.02 4.07
CA TYR A 544 -10.33 -1.56 4.10
C TYR A 544 -9.99 -0.88 5.43
N GLU A 545 -10.79 0.09 5.87
CA GLU A 545 -10.57 0.88 7.10
C GLU A 545 -10.51 -0.01 8.35
N LYS A 546 -11.42 -0.99 8.45
CA LYS A 546 -11.46 -1.98 9.54
C LYS A 546 -10.40 -3.07 9.40
N LYS A 547 -9.58 -3.05 8.35
CA LYS A 547 -8.53 -4.05 8.06
C LYS A 547 -9.08 -5.48 8.00
N TRP A 548 -10.32 -5.63 7.53
CA TRP A 548 -10.92 -6.95 7.30
C TRP A 548 -10.29 -7.62 6.09
N LEU A 549 -10.03 -6.85 5.04
CA LEU A 549 -9.20 -7.25 3.90
C LEU A 549 -8.06 -6.25 3.72
N HIS A 550 -6.86 -6.78 3.45
CA HIS A 550 -5.70 -5.96 3.09
C HIS A 550 -5.67 -5.68 1.59
N PRO A 551 -4.97 -4.62 1.15
CA PRO A 551 -4.67 -4.38 -0.25
C PRO A 551 -4.12 -5.62 -0.95
N GLY A 552 -4.74 -5.98 -2.06
CA GLY A 552 -4.40 -7.15 -2.86
C GLY A 552 -5.62 -7.67 -3.63
N ARG A 553 -5.42 -8.79 -4.34
CA ARG A 553 -6.37 -9.26 -5.36
C ARG A 553 -7.82 -9.34 -4.93
N ARG A 554 -8.13 -9.79 -3.70
CA ARG A 554 -9.54 -9.92 -3.24
C ARG A 554 -10.23 -8.57 -3.12
N LEU A 555 -9.58 -7.59 -2.51
CA LEU A 555 -10.13 -6.24 -2.35
C LEU A 555 -10.17 -5.50 -3.69
N GLU A 556 -9.14 -5.66 -4.52
CA GLU A 556 -9.12 -5.14 -5.89
C GLU A 556 -10.26 -5.73 -6.74
N THR A 557 -10.51 -7.05 -6.64
CA THR A 557 -11.61 -7.70 -7.36
C THR A 557 -12.98 -7.20 -6.88
N LEU A 558 -13.14 -6.98 -5.57
CA LEU A 558 -14.38 -6.42 -5.02
C LEU A 558 -14.64 -5.00 -5.56
N LEU A 559 -13.58 -4.19 -5.61
CA LEU A 559 -13.64 -2.82 -6.10
C LEU A 559 -13.98 -2.76 -7.61
N GLU A 560 -13.30 -3.56 -8.43
CA GLU A 560 -13.61 -3.69 -9.87
C GLU A 560 -15.00 -4.28 -10.11
N GLY A 561 -15.39 -5.26 -9.28
CA GLY A 561 -16.70 -5.90 -9.34
C GLY A 561 -17.85 -4.91 -9.18
N ASN A 562 -17.63 -3.76 -8.55
CA ASN A 562 -18.64 -2.73 -8.41
C ASN A 562 -19.05 -2.08 -9.75
N PHE A 563 -18.12 -1.96 -10.69
CA PHE A 563 -18.44 -1.49 -12.05
C PHE A 563 -19.32 -2.49 -12.79
N TYR A 564 -19.06 -3.79 -12.64
CA TYR A 564 -19.88 -4.85 -13.22
C TYR A 564 -21.25 -4.96 -12.56
N LEU A 565 -21.34 -4.81 -11.23
CA LEU A 565 -22.61 -4.70 -10.52
C LEU A 565 -23.46 -3.55 -11.09
N THR A 566 -22.83 -2.39 -11.32
CA THR A 566 -23.50 -1.22 -11.90
C THR A 566 -24.11 -1.53 -13.27
N GLY A 567 -23.36 -2.16 -14.17
CA GLY A 567 -23.89 -2.58 -15.47
C GLY A 567 -24.96 -3.66 -15.37
N LEU A 568 -24.82 -4.63 -14.46
CA LEU A 568 -25.82 -5.67 -14.22
C LEU A 568 -27.15 -5.08 -13.74
N LEU A 569 -27.13 -4.11 -12.83
CA LEU A 569 -28.33 -3.39 -12.39
C LEU A 569 -29.02 -2.71 -13.57
N GLY A 570 -28.24 -2.08 -14.46
CA GLY A 570 -28.74 -1.51 -15.71
C GLY A 570 -29.44 -2.56 -16.57
N LEU A 571 -28.78 -3.69 -16.85
CA LEU A 571 -29.34 -4.78 -17.64
C LEU A 571 -30.65 -5.32 -17.04
N VAL A 572 -30.67 -5.59 -15.74
CA VAL A 572 -31.85 -6.11 -15.04
C VAL A 572 -33.01 -5.12 -15.10
N TRP A 573 -32.75 -3.83 -14.93
CA TRP A 573 -33.77 -2.78 -15.06
C TRP A 573 -34.42 -2.78 -16.43
N GLN A 574 -33.62 -2.94 -17.49
CA GLN A 574 -34.14 -2.98 -18.86
C GLN A 574 -34.91 -4.23 -19.22
N LEU A 575 -34.66 -5.35 -18.54
CA LEU A 575 -35.45 -6.56 -18.71
C LEU A 575 -36.78 -6.50 -17.97
N TRP A 576 -36.90 -5.60 -17.00
CA TRP A 576 -38.10 -5.45 -16.17
C TRP A 576 -39.09 -4.40 -16.68
N MET A 577 -38.59 -3.38 -17.38
CA MET A 577 -39.37 -2.33 -18.07
C MET A 577 -39.70 -2.74 -19.50
#